data_AF-A0A5K1BGB3-F1
#
_entry.id   AF-A0A5K1BGB3-F1
#
_cell.length_a   1.000
_cell.length_b   1.000
_cell.length_c   1.000
_cell.angle_alpha   90.00
_cell.angle_beta   90.00
_cell.angle_gamma   90.00
#
_symmetry.space_group_name_H-M   'P 1'
#
loop_
_entity.id
_entity.type
_entity.pdbx_description
1 polymer ?
#
loop_
_entity_poly.entity_id
_entity_poly.type
_entity_poly.pdbx_seq_one_letter_code
_entity_poly.pdbx_strand_id
1 'polypeptide(L)' 'VLHAGSTNKNAFKALIAAEYVGVKVELAKNFDMGSIKTPEFLKMNPIGK' A
#
# COMPACT_ATOMS: atom_id res chain seq x y z
N VAL A 1 2.82 4.08 -6.17
CA VAL A 1 3.25 3.92 -4.76
C VAL A 1 2.20 3.08 -4.04
N LEU A 2 2.60 2.03 -3.35
CA LEU A 2 1.72 1.14 -2.60
C LEU A 2 1.70 1.56 -1.12
N HIS A 3 0.55 2.02 -0.66
CA HIS A 3 0.32 2.42 0.71
C HIS A 3 -0.07 1.20 1.55
N ALA A 4 0.93 0.48 2.05
CA ALA A 4 0.73 -0.67 2.92
C ALA A 4 1.86 -0.81 3.92
N GLY A 5 1.53 -1.27 5.13
CA GLY A 5 2.53 -1.57 6.15
C GLY A 5 3.42 -2.74 5.73
N SER A 6 4.66 -2.73 6.19
CA SER A 6 5.73 -3.67 5.83
C SER A 6 5.44 -5.14 6.14
N THR A 7 4.41 -5.42 6.94
CA THR A 7 3.97 -6.78 7.33
C THR A 7 2.67 -7.22 6.63
N ASN A 8 2.14 -6.46 5.67
CA ASN A 8 0.87 -6.77 5.02
C ASN A 8 1.03 -7.84 3.93
N LYS A 9 0.49 -9.04 4.17
CA LYS A 9 0.50 -10.16 3.20
C LYS A 9 -0.07 -9.83 1.83
N ASN A 10 -1.03 -8.90 1.75
CA ASN A 10 -1.63 -8.50 0.47
C ASN A 10 -0.71 -7.57 -0.32
N ALA A 11 0.11 -6.78 0.37
CA ALA A 11 1.08 -5.91 -0.26
C ALA A 11 2.17 -6.71 -0.96
N PHE A 12 2.66 -7.78 -0.32
CA PHE A 12 3.60 -8.70 -0.95
C PHE A 12 3.05 -9.36 -2.21
N LYS A 13 1.78 -9.79 -2.21
CA LYS A 13 1.15 -10.34 -3.42
C LYS A 13 1.10 -9.32 -4.56
N ALA A 14 0.78 -8.06 -4.26
CA ALA A 14 0.76 -6.99 -5.24
C ALA A 14 2.17 -6.68 -5.78
N LEU A 15 3.20 -6.70 -4.94
CA LEU A 15 4.60 -6.53 -5.36
C LEU A 15 5.08 -7.66 -6.26
N ILE A 16 4.79 -8.91 -5.91
CA ILE A 16 5.15 -10.07 -6.74
C ILE A 16 4.46 -9.99 -8.10
N ALA A 17 3.17 -9.66 -8.12
CA ALA A 17 2.43 -9.49 -9.38
C ALA A 17 3.01 -8.34 -10.22
N ALA A 18 3.37 -7.22 -9.58
CA ALA A 18 3.96 -6.07 -10.25
C ALA A 18 5.34 -6.39 -10.85
N GLU A 19 6.19 -7.08 -10.09
CA GLU A 19 7.50 -7.55 -10.56
C GLU A 19 7.35 -8.51 -11.75
N TYR A 20 6.37 -9.42 -11.69
CA TYR A 20 6.10 -10.36 -12.76
C TYR A 20 5.70 -9.68 -14.08
N VAL A 21 4.95 -8.57 -14.03
CA VAL A 21 4.58 -7.80 -15.21
C VAL A 21 5.62 -6.73 -15.60
N GLY A 22 6.78 -6.69 -14.94
CA GLY A 22 7.83 -5.71 -15.20
C GLY A 22 7.51 -4.30 -14.72
N VAL A 23 6.51 -4.13 -13.85
CA VAL A 23 6.11 -2.83 -13.29
C VAL A 23 6.76 -2.65 -11.93
N LYS A 24 7.58 -1.60 -11.80
CA LYS A 24 8.21 -1.25 -10.51
C LYS A 24 7.21 -0.53 -9.61
N VAL A 25 6.81 -1.18 -8.52
CA VAL A 25 5.94 -0.59 -7.49
C VAL A 25 6.72 -0.41 -6.20
N GLU A 26 6.74 0.82 -5.69
CA GLU A 26 7.43 1.15 -4.44
C GLU A 26 6.46 1.17 -3.27
N LEU A 27 6.85 0.52 -2.16
CA LEU A 27 6.15 0.62 -0.88
C LEU A 27 6.40 2.00 -0.25
N ALA A 28 5.32 2.62 0.25
CA ALA A 28 5.44 3.83 1.04
C ALA A 28 6.20 3.53 2.34
N LYS A 29 7.43 4.06 2.46
CA LYS A 29 8.41 3.74 3.53
C LYS A 29 7.94 3.98 4.97
N ASN A 30 6.83 4.68 5.19
CA ASN A 30 6.32 5.02 6.52
C ASN A 30 4.80 4.84 6.63
N PHE A 31 4.22 3.92 5.85
CA PHE A 31 2.78 3.68 5.94
C PHE A 31 2.45 2.83 7.17
N ASP A 32 2.23 3.52 8.29
CA ASP A 32 1.78 2.90 9.54
C ASP A 32 0.27 2.66 9.51
N MET A 33 -0.22 1.64 10.22
CA MET A 33 -1.66 1.29 10.22
C MET A 33 -2.54 2.43 10.75
N GLY A 34 -1.96 3.33 11.57
CA GLY A 34 -2.61 4.58 11.99
C GLY A 34 -2.86 5.58 10.85
N SER A 35 -2.06 5.51 9.79
CA SER A 35 -2.16 6.38 8.60
C SER A 35 -3.37 6.06 7.73
N ILE A 36 -4.01 4.90 7.93
CA ILE A 36 -5.24 4.51 7.23
C ILE A 36 -6.42 5.40 7.63
N LYS A 37 -6.37 5.97 8.85
CA LYS A 37 -7.42 6.83 9.40
C LYS A 37 -7.25 8.31 9.07
N THR A 38 -6.15 8.70 8.42
CA THR A 38 -5.97 10.12 8.08
C THR A 38 -6.97 10.53 6.99
N PRO A 39 -7.47 11.77 7.04
CA PRO A 39 -8.42 12.26 6.05
C PRO A 39 -7.82 12.27 4.63
N GLU A 40 -6.49 12.35 4.51
CA GLU A 40 -5.78 12.25 3.23
C GLU A 40 -5.88 10.83 2.64
N PHE A 41 -5.74 9.79 3.45
CA PHE A 41 -5.88 8.41 2.98
C PHE A 41 -7.33 8.05 2.69
N LEU A 42 -8.29 8.51 3.50
CA LEU A 42 -9.72 8.30 3.25
C LEU A 42 -10.22 8.99 1.96
N LYS A 43 -9.61 10.11 1.55
CA LYS A 43 -9.89 10.73 0.25
C LYS A 43 -9.39 9.89 -0.93
N MET A 44 -8.27 9.20 -0.76
CA MET A 44 -7.70 8.32 -1.81
C MET A 44 -8.37 6.94 -1.83
N ASN A 45 -8.71 6.40 -0.67
CA ASN A 45 -9.42 5.16 -0.51
C ASN A 45 -10.51 5.30 0.57
N PRO A 46 -11.77 5.56 0.18
CA PRO A 46 -12.86 5.78 1.14
C PRO A 46 -13.19 4.55 2.00
N ILE A 47 -12.67 3.37 1.63
CA ILE A 47 -12.82 2.13 2.39
C ILE A 47 -11.88 2.13 3.62
N GLY A 48 -10.82 2.96 3.61
CA GLY A 48 -9.85 3.03 4.70
C GLY A 48 -9.17 1.68 4.92
N LYS A 49 -8.58 1.10 3.86
CA LYS A 49 -7.91 -0.20 3.91
C LYS A 49 -6.73 -0.31 2.96
#